data_AF-A0A2G9S0Z3-F1
#
_entry.id   AF-A0A2G9S0Z3-F1
#
_cell.length_a   1.000
_cell.length_b   1.000
_cell.length_c   1.000
_cell.angle_alpha   90.00
_cell.angle_beta   90.00
_cell.angle_gamma   90.00
#
_symmetry.space_group_name_H-M   'P 1'
#
loop_
_entity.id
_entity.type
_entity.pdbx_description
1 polymer ?
#
loop_
_entity_poly.entity_id
_entity_poly.type
_entity_poly.pdbx_seq_one_letter_code
_entity_poly.pdbx_strand_id
1 'polypeptide(L)'
;VVLVASSNDWNNYRHQAEVCHTYQIVKKKGIPKEQIVVVMYDNIADNENPTKEIIINHTSRKDVYAGVLKDYTNKFLTPDNFLTPGLRGDTEAEKGKGSGEVIKSRLKNHIFMYFTNHWAPGLLAFPSDKYKKIVLYIEACESGSPMNHLPNIDVYPTIVANPHKSSYACYGEKQDTYPCYLYSISWIEDSDVEDLSKETLHSFYW
;
A
#
# COMPACT_ATOMS: atom_id res chain seq x y z
N VAL A 1 0.76 8.47 -6.18
CA VAL A 1 0.43 7.53 -5.09
C VAL A 1 0.88 6.14 -5.51
N VAL A 2 1.50 5.39 -4.59
CA VAL A 2 1.94 4.01 -4.84
C VAL A 2 1.37 3.12 -3.74
N LEU A 3 0.60 2.10 -4.12
CA LEU A 3 -0.07 1.20 -3.19
C LEU A 3 0.44 -0.22 -3.41
N VAL A 4 0.98 -0.85 -2.37
CA VAL A 4 1.68 -2.13 -2.48
C VAL A 4 1.20 -3.14 -1.45
N ALA A 5 0.67 -4.26 -1.94
CA ALA A 5 0.44 -5.49 -1.19
C ALA A 5 1.32 -6.59 -1.79
N SER A 6 2.33 -7.04 -1.05
CA SER A 6 3.33 -7.99 -1.57
C SER A 6 3.14 -9.43 -1.08
N SER A 7 1.97 -9.74 -0.52
CA SER A 7 1.56 -11.08 -0.13
C SER A 7 0.32 -11.54 -0.90
N ASN A 8 0.08 -12.84 -0.87
CA ASN A 8 -0.91 -13.54 -1.66
C ASN A 8 -1.67 -14.57 -0.82
N ASP A 9 -2.73 -15.12 -1.42
CA ASP A 9 -3.51 -16.23 -0.90
C ASP A 9 -4.42 -15.85 0.27
N TRP A 10 -5.43 -16.68 0.52
CA TRP A 10 -6.57 -16.37 1.40
C TRP A 10 -6.18 -16.00 2.84
N ASN A 11 -5.14 -16.63 3.37
CA ASN A 11 -4.63 -16.33 4.71
C ASN A 11 -4.04 -14.92 4.85
N ASN A 12 -3.76 -14.25 3.73
CA ASN A 12 -3.19 -12.91 3.66
C ASN A 12 -4.15 -11.88 3.05
N TYR A 13 -5.44 -12.22 2.98
CA TYR A 13 -6.54 -11.40 2.47
C TYR A 13 -6.40 -9.90 2.80
N ARG A 14 -6.17 -9.60 4.09
CA ARG A 14 -6.04 -8.23 4.63
C ARG A 14 -5.12 -7.30 3.84
N HIS A 15 -3.98 -7.76 3.35
CA HIS A 15 -3.03 -6.87 2.68
C HIS A 15 -3.60 -6.32 1.36
N GLN A 16 -4.23 -7.19 0.57
CA GLN A 16 -4.87 -6.77 -0.68
C GLN A 16 -6.15 -5.98 -0.40
N ALA A 17 -6.90 -6.32 0.65
CA ALA A 17 -8.07 -5.56 1.09
C ALA A 17 -7.73 -4.11 1.50
N GLU A 18 -6.63 -3.91 2.21
CA GLU A 18 -6.14 -2.59 2.62
C GLU A 18 -5.70 -1.74 1.42
N VAL A 19 -4.98 -2.33 0.46
CA VAL A 19 -4.61 -1.64 -0.79
C VAL A 19 -5.86 -1.25 -1.59
N CYS A 20 -6.83 -2.16 -1.68
CA CYS A 20 -8.10 -1.88 -2.35
C CYS A 20 -8.85 -0.73 -1.67
N HIS A 21 -8.96 -0.75 -0.34
CA HIS A 21 -9.64 0.32 0.40
C HIS A 21 -8.92 1.66 0.26
N THR A 22 -7.60 1.67 0.40
CA THR A 22 -6.78 2.86 0.19
C THR A 22 -6.97 3.44 -1.22
N TYR A 23 -7.03 2.59 -2.25
CA TYR A 23 -7.31 3.02 -3.61
C TYR A 23 -8.65 3.76 -3.72
N GLN A 24 -9.70 3.25 -3.07
CA GLN A 24 -11.02 3.91 -3.06
C GLN A 24 -10.95 5.30 -2.42
N ILE A 25 -10.22 5.48 -1.32
CA ILE A 25 -10.01 6.78 -0.68
C ILE A 25 -9.28 7.74 -1.62
N VAL A 26 -8.14 7.30 -2.16
CA VAL A 26 -7.30 8.11 -3.05
C VAL A 26 -8.09 8.60 -4.27
N LYS A 27 -8.90 7.70 -4.87
CA LYS A 27 -9.80 8.02 -5.98
C LYS A 27 -10.92 9.00 -5.55
N LYS A 28 -11.57 8.76 -4.41
CA LYS A 28 -12.63 9.63 -3.84
C LYS A 28 -12.12 11.05 -3.56
N LYS A 29 -10.86 11.19 -3.16
CA LYS A 29 -10.19 12.48 -2.91
C LYS A 29 -9.63 13.13 -4.19
N GLY A 30 -9.90 12.56 -5.37
CA GLY A 30 -9.67 13.22 -6.66
C GLY A 30 -8.28 13.02 -7.25
N ILE A 31 -7.46 12.09 -6.73
CA ILE A 31 -6.20 11.75 -7.39
C ILE A 31 -6.51 11.00 -8.70
N PRO A 32 -6.05 11.51 -9.86
CA PRO A 32 -6.33 10.88 -11.15
C PRO A 32 -5.62 9.53 -11.26
N LYS A 33 -6.24 8.57 -11.96
CA LYS A 33 -5.73 7.18 -12.08
C LYS A 33 -4.31 7.12 -12.64
N GLU A 34 -3.94 8.05 -13.52
CA GLU A 34 -2.62 8.15 -14.15
C GLU A 34 -1.51 8.56 -13.16
N GLN A 35 -1.89 8.95 -11.94
CA GLN A 35 -0.98 9.29 -10.84
C GLN A 35 -1.01 8.25 -9.72
N ILE A 36 -1.66 7.11 -9.93
CA ILE A 36 -1.77 6.01 -8.98
C ILE A 36 -1.14 4.78 -9.62
N VAL A 37 -0.30 4.08 -8.87
CA VAL A 37 0.22 2.77 -9.25
C VAL A 37 -0.20 1.76 -8.18
N VAL A 38 -0.84 0.67 -8.60
CA VAL A 38 -1.31 -0.39 -7.71
C VAL A 38 -0.60 -1.71 -7.99
N VAL A 39 -0.09 -2.29 -6.91
CA VAL A 39 0.79 -3.45 -6.91
C VAL A 39 0.20 -4.47 -5.94
N MET A 40 -0.43 -5.52 -6.47
CA MET A 40 -1.11 -6.54 -5.66
C MET A 40 -1.19 -7.87 -6.42
N TYR A 41 -1.13 -9.00 -5.73
CA TYR A 41 -1.17 -10.31 -6.40
C TYR A 41 -2.43 -10.56 -7.22
N ASP A 42 -3.56 -9.98 -6.81
CA ASP A 42 -4.87 -10.07 -7.48
C ASP A 42 -5.46 -11.49 -7.47
N ASN A 43 -5.28 -12.20 -6.34
CA ASN A 43 -5.71 -13.59 -6.15
C ASN A 43 -6.62 -13.80 -4.92
N ILE A 44 -7.34 -12.74 -4.51
CA ILE A 44 -8.23 -12.76 -3.35
C ILE A 44 -9.70 -12.67 -3.74
N ALA A 45 -10.01 -12.07 -4.87
CA ALA A 45 -11.36 -11.93 -5.37
C ALA A 45 -11.91 -13.22 -6.03
N ASP A 46 -11.11 -14.30 -6.07
CA ASP A 46 -11.36 -15.52 -6.84
C ASP A 46 -11.65 -16.75 -5.96
N ASN A 47 -11.06 -17.92 -6.24
CA ASN A 47 -11.59 -19.27 -5.94
C ASN A 47 -11.84 -19.59 -4.46
N GLU A 48 -11.08 -19.05 -3.52
CA GLU A 48 -11.29 -19.28 -2.08
C GLU A 48 -12.33 -18.32 -1.46
N ASN A 49 -12.66 -17.23 -2.16
CA ASN A 49 -13.59 -16.23 -1.66
C ASN A 49 -15.05 -16.70 -1.76
N PRO A 50 -15.81 -16.76 -0.65
CA PRO A 50 -17.22 -17.13 -0.67
C PRO A 50 -18.09 -16.09 -1.40
N THR A 51 -17.61 -14.85 -1.51
CA THR A 51 -18.23 -13.76 -2.26
C THR A 51 -17.31 -13.33 -3.40
N LYS A 52 -17.44 -14.02 -4.56
CA LYS A 52 -16.62 -13.77 -5.75
C LYS A 52 -16.66 -12.30 -6.17
N GLU A 53 -15.52 -11.82 -6.67
CA GLU A 53 -15.32 -10.46 -7.19
C GLU A 53 -15.53 -9.34 -6.16
N ILE A 54 -15.67 -9.68 -4.88
CA ILE A 54 -15.87 -8.73 -3.79
C ILE A 54 -14.72 -8.87 -2.80
N ILE A 55 -14.07 -7.75 -2.48
CA ILE A 55 -13.12 -7.67 -1.36
C ILE A 55 -13.67 -6.69 -0.34
N ILE A 56 -13.64 -7.04 0.94
CA ILE A 56 -14.12 -6.23 2.05
C ILE A 56 -12.96 -5.88 2.98
N ASN A 57 -12.91 -4.66 3.52
CA ASN A 57 -11.88 -4.27 4.49
C ASN A 57 -12.46 -3.87 5.86
N HIS A 58 -13.79 -3.97 6.02
CA HIS A 58 -14.50 -3.60 7.24
C HIS A 58 -15.76 -4.48 7.44
N THR A 59 -16.23 -4.57 8.68
CA THR A 59 -17.43 -5.35 9.09
C THR A 59 -18.72 -4.93 8.39
N SER A 60 -18.77 -3.72 7.83
CA SER A 60 -19.88 -3.24 6.98
C SER A 60 -20.04 -4.02 5.65
N ARG A 61 -19.06 -4.85 5.29
CA ARG A 61 -19.04 -5.68 4.06
C ARG A 61 -19.17 -4.90 2.75
N LYS A 62 -18.80 -3.62 2.74
CA LYS A 62 -18.72 -2.80 1.53
C LYS A 62 -17.59 -3.33 0.63
N ASP A 63 -17.87 -3.49 -0.65
CA ASP A 63 -16.85 -3.83 -1.64
C ASP A 63 -15.84 -2.68 -1.80
N VAL A 64 -14.56 -3.04 -1.76
CA VAL A 64 -13.43 -2.15 -2.02
C VAL A 64 -12.64 -2.55 -3.27
N TYR A 65 -12.97 -3.68 -3.92
CA TYR A 65 -12.23 -4.20 -5.07
C TYR A 65 -12.61 -3.56 -6.41
N ALA A 66 -13.89 -3.23 -6.59
CA ALA A 66 -14.38 -2.72 -7.87
C ALA A 66 -13.59 -1.50 -8.37
N GLY A 67 -13.04 -1.63 -9.58
CA GLY A 67 -12.33 -0.56 -10.27
C GLY A 67 -10.92 -0.26 -9.75
N VAL A 68 -10.37 -1.07 -8.84
CA VAL A 68 -8.96 -0.98 -8.42
C VAL A 68 -8.03 -1.26 -9.61
N LEU A 69 -6.96 -0.47 -9.73
CA LEU A 69 -5.97 -0.66 -10.79
C LEU A 69 -5.17 -1.96 -10.59
N LYS A 70 -4.68 -2.53 -11.68
CA LYS A 70 -3.95 -3.80 -11.70
C LYS A 70 -2.63 -3.62 -12.46
N ASP A 71 -1.85 -2.61 -12.06
CA ASP A 71 -0.62 -2.24 -12.78
C ASP A 71 0.41 -3.36 -12.69
N TYR A 72 0.57 -3.95 -11.52
CA TYR A 72 1.48 -5.07 -11.30
C TYR A 72 0.78 -6.17 -10.49
N THR A 73 0.58 -7.32 -11.14
CA THR A 73 -0.05 -8.51 -10.52
C THR A 73 0.77 -9.77 -10.73
N ASN A 74 0.49 -10.80 -9.91
CA ASN A 74 1.06 -12.14 -10.01
C ASN A 74 2.60 -12.15 -10.20
N LYS A 75 3.08 -12.85 -11.25
CA LYS A 75 4.49 -13.05 -11.57
C LYS A 75 5.30 -11.78 -11.81
N PHE A 76 4.65 -10.63 -11.97
CA PHE A 76 5.33 -9.35 -12.16
C PHE A 76 5.68 -8.67 -10.82
N LEU A 77 5.25 -9.24 -9.69
CA LEU A 77 5.55 -8.78 -8.33
C LEU A 77 6.88 -9.33 -7.81
N THR A 78 7.97 -8.93 -8.45
CA THR A 78 9.32 -9.22 -7.95
C THR A 78 10.04 -7.92 -7.58
N PRO A 79 11.00 -7.95 -6.65
CA PRO A 79 11.87 -6.80 -6.37
C PRO A 79 12.56 -6.24 -7.63
N ASP A 80 12.91 -7.11 -8.56
CA ASP A 80 13.57 -6.79 -9.83
C ASP A 80 12.64 -6.10 -10.85
N ASN A 81 11.33 -6.22 -10.68
CA ASN A 81 10.33 -5.63 -11.58
C ASN A 81 9.72 -4.36 -10.98
N PHE A 82 9.19 -4.38 -9.75
CA PHE A 82 8.49 -3.21 -9.23
C PHE A 82 9.37 -2.32 -8.34
N LEU A 83 10.05 -2.90 -7.34
CA LEU A 83 10.72 -2.14 -6.29
C LEU A 83 11.89 -1.31 -6.83
N THR A 84 12.57 -1.77 -7.88
CA THR A 84 13.73 -1.07 -8.41
C THR A 84 13.40 -0.20 -9.64
N PRO A 85 12.90 -0.73 -10.76
CA PRO A 85 12.66 0.06 -11.97
C PRO A 85 11.35 0.90 -11.91
N GLY A 86 10.25 0.33 -11.42
CA GLY A 86 8.95 1.02 -11.29
C GLY A 86 9.02 2.25 -10.39
N LEU A 87 9.66 2.12 -9.21
CA LEU A 87 9.90 3.24 -8.28
C LEU A 87 10.92 4.26 -8.81
N ARG A 88 11.83 3.85 -9.70
CA ARG A 88 12.81 4.74 -10.34
C ARG A 88 12.26 5.47 -11.56
N GLY A 89 11.07 5.12 -12.05
CA GLY A 89 10.52 5.71 -13.27
C GLY A 89 11.20 5.18 -14.54
N ASP A 90 11.76 3.97 -14.52
CA ASP A 90 12.46 3.37 -15.65
C ASP A 90 11.48 2.69 -16.61
N THR A 91 10.98 3.46 -17.57
CA THR A 91 9.97 3.00 -18.54
C THR A 91 10.47 1.89 -19.46
N GLU A 92 11.77 1.87 -19.78
CA GLU A 92 12.33 0.85 -20.67
C GLU A 92 12.51 -0.48 -19.94
N ALA A 93 12.97 -0.45 -18.69
CA ALA A 93 13.09 -1.65 -17.87
C ALA A 93 11.73 -2.32 -17.57
N GLU A 94 10.64 -1.53 -17.55
CA GLU A 94 9.28 -2.01 -17.26
C GLU A 94 8.46 -2.38 -18.50
N LYS A 95 9.03 -2.20 -19.69
CA LYS A 95 8.36 -2.52 -20.94
C LYS A 95 8.01 -4.01 -21.02
N GLY A 96 6.73 -4.32 -21.18
CA GLY A 96 6.21 -5.69 -21.26
C GLY A 96 5.99 -6.39 -19.92
N LYS A 97 6.10 -5.66 -18.80
CA LYS A 97 5.79 -6.15 -17.45
C LYS A 97 4.55 -5.43 -16.91
N GLY A 98 3.52 -6.19 -16.50
CA GLY A 98 2.28 -5.58 -15.99
C GLY A 98 1.68 -4.56 -16.97
N SER A 99 1.25 -3.40 -16.47
CA SER A 99 0.82 -2.26 -17.30
C SER A 99 2.00 -1.47 -17.89
N GLY A 100 3.22 -1.65 -17.36
CA GLY A 100 4.38 -0.83 -17.68
C GLY A 100 4.29 0.61 -17.12
N GLU A 101 3.31 0.90 -16.28
CA GLU A 101 3.19 2.20 -15.62
C GLU A 101 4.24 2.35 -14.51
N VAL A 102 5.01 3.42 -14.60
CA VAL A 102 6.06 3.74 -13.63
C VAL A 102 5.75 5.07 -12.95
N ILE A 103 6.45 5.36 -11.85
CA ILE A 103 6.30 6.67 -11.21
C ILE A 103 6.84 7.78 -12.13
N LYS A 104 5.92 8.48 -12.81
CA LYS A 104 6.20 9.66 -13.63
C LYS A 104 6.27 10.91 -12.75
N SER A 105 7.23 10.96 -11.85
CA SER A 105 7.41 12.10 -10.94
C SER A 105 8.46 13.08 -11.45
N ARG A 106 8.19 14.38 -11.25
CA ARG A 106 9.15 15.47 -11.42
C ARG A 106 9.56 15.99 -10.04
N LEU A 107 10.74 16.60 -9.92
CA LEU A 107 11.37 17.18 -8.72
C LEU A 107 10.49 18.09 -7.81
N LYS A 108 9.25 18.41 -8.20
CA LYS A 108 8.31 19.24 -7.44
C LYS A 108 7.12 18.47 -6.85
N ASN A 109 6.99 17.18 -7.13
CA ASN A 109 5.83 16.38 -6.72
C ASN A 109 6.00 15.82 -5.31
N HIS A 110 4.87 15.63 -4.62
CA HIS A 110 4.79 14.83 -3.39
C HIS A 110 4.47 13.39 -3.76
N ILE A 111 5.07 12.44 -3.05
CA ILE A 111 4.72 11.03 -3.17
C ILE A 111 4.16 10.54 -1.84
N PHE A 112 3.01 9.89 -1.92
CA PHE A 112 2.50 9.02 -0.88
C PHE A 112 2.71 7.57 -1.31
N MET A 113 3.32 6.79 -0.43
CA MET A 113 3.53 5.35 -0.60
C MET A 113 2.95 4.61 0.59
N TYR A 114 2.15 3.59 0.32
CA TYR A 114 1.61 2.69 1.34
C TYR A 114 2.02 1.25 1.01
N PHE A 115 2.60 0.59 2.00
CA PHE A 115 3.09 -0.79 1.92
C PHE A 115 2.47 -1.61 3.05
N THR A 116 1.92 -2.78 2.71
CA THR A 116 1.35 -3.73 3.69
C THR A 116 1.82 -5.16 3.41
N ASN A 117 2.50 -5.80 4.38
CA ASN A 117 3.05 -7.16 4.26
C ASN A 117 3.47 -7.77 5.62
N HIS A 118 3.93 -9.02 5.59
CA HIS A 118 4.87 -9.61 6.56
C HIS A 118 6.30 -9.11 6.28
N TRP A 119 6.95 -8.50 7.26
CA TRP A 119 8.33 -7.99 7.12
C TRP A 119 9.29 -8.67 8.10
N ALA A 120 10.55 -8.75 7.69
CA ALA A 120 11.71 -9.11 8.49
C ALA A 120 12.85 -8.11 8.18
N PRO A 121 13.86 -7.93 9.05
CA PRO A 121 14.81 -6.82 8.92
C PRO A 121 15.52 -6.75 7.56
N GLY A 122 15.46 -5.58 6.89
CA GLY A 122 16.04 -5.37 5.55
C GLY A 122 16.08 -3.89 5.10
N LEU A 123 16.65 -3.63 3.92
CA LEU A 123 16.86 -2.29 3.34
C LEU A 123 15.70 -1.85 2.44
N LEU A 124 15.14 -0.66 2.70
CA LEU A 124 14.23 0.03 1.79
C LEU A 124 14.96 1.27 1.22
N ALA A 125 15.31 1.25 -0.07
CA ALA A 125 16.09 2.30 -0.71
C ALA A 125 15.24 3.11 -1.70
N PHE A 126 15.26 4.43 -1.56
CA PHE A 126 14.62 5.37 -2.49
C PHE A 126 15.68 6.13 -3.31
N PRO A 127 15.42 6.46 -4.59
CA PRO A 127 16.28 7.38 -5.33
C PRO A 127 16.18 8.78 -4.70
N SER A 128 17.31 9.34 -4.27
CA SER A 128 17.38 10.56 -3.46
C SER A 128 17.22 11.87 -4.26
N ASP A 129 17.16 11.80 -5.59
CA ASP A 129 17.26 12.94 -6.50
C ASP A 129 15.99 13.22 -7.31
N LYS A 130 14.85 12.57 -7.01
CA LYS A 130 13.62 12.68 -7.83
C LYS A 130 12.40 13.30 -7.15
N TYR A 131 12.43 13.50 -5.82
CA TYR A 131 11.22 13.76 -5.03
C TYR A 131 11.39 14.92 -4.06
N LYS A 132 10.35 15.75 -3.92
CA LYS A 132 10.36 16.88 -2.97
C LYS A 132 10.07 16.41 -1.55
N LYS A 133 9.05 15.56 -1.39
CA LYS A 133 8.65 14.95 -0.12
C LYS A 133 8.08 13.56 -0.38
N ILE A 134 8.40 12.62 0.50
CA ILE A 134 7.84 11.26 0.50
C ILE A 134 7.15 11.04 1.84
N VAL A 135 5.88 10.67 1.82
CA VAL A 135 5.16 10.16 2.99
C VAL A 135 5.04 8.65 2.80
N LEU A 136 5.47 7.89 3.80
CA LEU A 136 5.60 6.44 3.72
C LEU A 136 4.89 5.77 4.88
N TYR A 137 3.79 5.07 4.58
CA TYR A 137 3.03 4.29 5.57
C TYR A 137 3.42 2.82 5.38
N ILE A 138 3.91 2.16 6.43
CA ILE A 138 4.37 0.77 6.36
C ILE A 138 3.66 -0.07 7.40
N GLU A 139 2.66 -0.84 7.00
CA GLU A 139 2.04 -1.90 7.81
C GLU A 139 2.87 -3.18 7.70
N ALA A 140 3.69 -3.44 8.72
CA ALA A 140 4.38 -4.72 8.89
C ALA A 140 4.89 -4.92 10.32
N CYS A 141 5.08 -6.18 10.72
CA CYS A 141 5.88 -6.54 11.89
C CYS A 141 7.27 -5.91 11.80
N GLU A 142 7.81 -5.44 12.94
CA GLU A 142 9.17 -4.89 13.03
C GLU A 142 9.47 -3.71 12.07
N SER A 143 8.43 -3.01 11.59
CA SER A 143 8.49 -1.94 10.58
C SER A 143 9.44 -0.78 10.92
N GLY A 144 9.87 -0.64 12.17
CA GLY A 144 10.94 0.30 12.56
C GLY A 144 12.37 -0.10 12.16
N SER A 145 12.64 -1.37 11.83
CA SER A 145 14.00 -1.85 11.52
C SER A 145 14.67 -1.19 10.30
N PRO A 146 13.97 -0.86 9.18
CA PRO A 146 14.59 -0.26 7.99
C PRO A 146 14.90 1.22 8.17
N MET A 147 14.32 1.87 9.18
CA MET A 147 14.34 3.33 9.34
C MET A 147 15.72 3.87 9.72
N ASN A 148 16.62 3.02 10.20
CA ASN A 148 18.00 3.41 10.55
C ASN A 148 18.87 3.75 9.33
N HIS A 149 18.40 3.49 8.11
CA HIS A 149 19.15 3.68 6.87
C HIS A 149 18.44 4.60 5.86
N LEU A 150 17.50 5.45 6.32
CA LEU A 150 16.82 6.37 5.42
C LEU A 150 17.81 7.39 4.82
N PRO A 151 17.76 7.64 3.51
CA PRO A 151 18.57 8.66 2.88
C PRO A 151 18.21 10.07 3.40
N ASN A 152 19.16 11.01 3.30
CA ASN A 152 18.97 12.41 3.69
C ASN A 152 18.07 13.16 2.68
N ILE A 153 16.80 12.79 2.66
CA ILE A 153 15.70 13.37 1.88
C ILE A 153 14.48 13.56 2.80
N ASP A 154 13.55 14.44 2.45
CA ASP A 154 12.31 14.71 3.22
C ASP A 154 11.34 13.50 3.16
N VAL A 155 11.67 12.44 3.89
CA VAL A 155 10.84 11.23 4.09
C VAL A 155 10.18 11.30 5.46
N TYR A 156 8.85 11.15 5.50
CA TYR A 156 8.04 11.11 6.71
C TYR A 156 7.43 9.70 6.86
N PRO A 157 8.12 8.79 7.56
CA PRO A 157 7.61 7.44 7.76
C PRO A 157 6.64 7.39 8.95
N THR A 158 5.55 6.66 8.80
CA THR A 158 4.71 6.19 9.91
C THR A 158 4.83 4.67 9.98
N ILE A 159 5.26 4.17 11.15
CA ILE A 159 5.58 2.77 11.40
C ILE A 159 4.68 2.21 12.50
N VAL A 160 4.28 0.95 12.35
CA VAL A 160 3.29 0.27 13.20
C VAL A 160 3.90 -0.32 14.47
N ALA A 161 5.12 -0.81 14.35
CA ALA A 161 5.77 -1.53 15.41
C ALA A 161 7.22 -1.07 15.53
N ASN A 162 7.68 -0.96 16.78
CA ASN A 162 9.12 -0.90 17.03
C ASN A 162 9.79 -2.16 16.46
N PRO A 163 11.13 -2.19 16.33
CA PRO A 163 11.86 -3.31 15.71
C PRO A 163 11.69 -4.69 16.38
N HIS A 164 10.85 -4.82 17.40
CA HIS A 164 10.68 -6.02 18.23
C HIS A 164 9.21 -6.41 18.47
N LYS A 165 8.25 -5.76 17.80
CA LYS A 165 6.80 -6.04 17.98
C LYS A 165 6.12 -6.43 16.66
N SER A 166 5.11 -7.28 16.77
CA SER A 166 4.23 -7.67 15.66
C SER A 166 3.08 -6.68 15.50
N SER A 167 2.52 -6.60 14.29
CA SER A 167 1.23 -5.97 14.06
C SER A 167 0.07 -6.94 14.31
N TYR A 168 -1.15 -6.42 14.46
CA TYR A 168 -2.32 -7.19 14.89
C TYR A 168 -3.42 -7.15 13.84
N ALA A 169 -3.88 -8.32 13.41
CA ALA A 169 -5.04 -8.44 12.52
C ALA A 169 -6.34 -8.06 13.27
N CYS A 170 -7.33 -7.54 12.55
CA CYS A 170 -8.62 -7.11 13.08
C CYS A 170 -9.81 -7.70 12.31
N TYR A 171 -11.00 -7.55 12.90
CA TYR A 171 -12.29 -8.01 12.38
C TYR A 171 -12.31 -9.47 11.92
N GLY A 172 -11.72 -10.37 12.72
CA GLY A 172 -11.83 -11.80 12.47
C GLY A 172 -13.30 -12.23 12.40
N GLU A 173 -13.70 -12.86 11.29
CA GLU A 173 -15.06 -13.35 11.05
C GLU A 173 -15.10 -14.88 10.88
N LYS A 174 -16.31 -15.45 10.77
CA LYS A 174 -16.58 -16.87 10.47
C LYS A 174 -16.05 -17.38 9.11
N GLN A 175 -15.40 -16.53 8.31
CA GLN A 175 -14.85 -16.86 6.98
C GLN A 175 -13.37 -17.31 7.05
N ASP A 176 -12.90 -17.71 8.23
CA ASP A 176 -11.54 -18.21 8.50
C ASP A 176 -10.41 -17.27 8.01
N THR A 177 -10.68 -15.98 7.87
CA THR A 177 -9.70 -14.95 7.51
C THR A 177 -9.98 -13.61 8.19
N TYR A 178 -9.01 -12.70 8.10
CA TYR A 178 -9.04 -11.36 8.67
C TYR A 178 -8.98 -10.33 7.54
N PRO A 179 -9.91 -9.35 7.48
CA PRO A 179 -9.95 -8.36 6.42
C PRO A 179 -8.99 -7.18 6.62
N CYS A 180 -8.36 -7.02 7.80
CA CYS A 180 -7.53 -5.85 8.11
C CYS A 180 -6.43 -6.10 9.15
N TYR A 181 -5.51 -5.16 9.27
CA TYR A 181 -4.64 -4.87 10.42
C TYR A 181 -5.09 -3.61 11.16
N LEU A 182 -4.89 -3.59 12.49
CA LEU A 182 -5.34 -2.51 13.38
C LEU A 182 -4.77 -1.14 13.01
N TYR A 183 -3.49 -1.05 12.67
CA TYR A 183 -2.91 0.24 12.28
C TYR A 183 -3.46 0.68 10.93
N SER A 184 -3.41 -0.20 9.93
CA SER A 184 -3.95 0.08 8.60
C SER A 184 -5.38 0.58 8.66
N ILE A 185 -6.26 -0.16 9.34
CA ILE A 185 -7.67 0.19 9.37
C ILE A 185 -7.92 1.51 10.11
N SER A 186 -7.15 1.81 11.15
CA SER A 186 -7.33 3.06 11.93
C SER A 186 -7.14 4.28 11.02
N TRP A 187 -6.09 4.29 10.20
CA TRP A 187 -5.82 5.43 9.32
C TRP A 187 -6.69 5.45 8.07
N ILE A 188 -7.03 4.28 7.55
CA ILE A 188 -7.92 4.14 6.41
C ILE A 188 -9.32 4.66 6.77
N GLU A 189 -9.88 4.25 7.91
CA GLU A 189 -11.22 4.69 8.34
C GLU A 189 -11.27 6.17 8.69
N ASP A 190 -10.25 6.68 9.38
CA ASP A 190 -10.09 8.10 9.65
C ASP A 190 -10.08 8.93 8.35
N SER A 191 -9.23 8.54 7.38
CA SER A 191 -9.14 9.21 6.08
C SER A 191 -10.43 9.14 5.25
N ASP A 192 -11.30 8.17 5.54
CA ASP A 192 -12.57 7.98 4.85
C ASP A 192 -13.61 9.04 5.24
N VAL A 193 -13.54 9.54 6.49
CA VAL A 193 -14.49 10.48 7.08
C VAL A 193 -13.94 11.90 7.22
N GLU A 194 -12.63 12.04 7.47
CA GLU A 194 -12.03 13.33 7.78
C GLU A 194 -11.81 14.24 6.56
N ASP A 195 -11.79 15.54 6.84
CA ASP A 195 -11.39 16.57 5.89
C ASP A 195 -9.85 16.70 5.88
N LEU A 196 -9.22 15.90 5.01
CA LEU A 196 -7.77 15.86 4.82
C LEU A 196 -7.13 17.20 4.38
N SER A 197 -7.92 18.23 4.06
CA SER A 197 -7.39 19.59 3.84
C SER A 197 -7.15 20.37 5.14
N LYS A 198 -7.76 19.92 6.24
CA LYS A 198 -7.65 20.51 7.58
C LYS A 198 -6.82 19.65 8.53
N GLU A 199 -6.88 18.34 8.36
CA GLU A 199 -6.10 17.41 9.15
C GLU A 199 -4.62 17.45 8.74
N THR A 200 -3.73 17.37 9.74
CA THR A 200 -2.29 17.28 9.49
C THR A 200 -1.80 15.86 9.72
N LEU A 201 -0.71 15.46 9.05
CA LEU A 201 -0.05 14.17 9.29
C LEU A 201 0.34 13.95 10.77
N HIS A 202 0.55 15.03 11.52
CA HIS A 202 0.84 14.95 12.95
C HIS A 202 -0.40 14.66 13.79
N SER A 203 -1.54 15.26 13.44
CA SER A 203 -2.83 15.00 14.10
C SER A 203 -3.27 13.56 13.88
N PHE A 204 -3.07 13.03 12.68
CA PHE A 204 -3.38 11.64 12.37
C PHE A 204 -2.57 10.64 13.23
N TYR A 205 -1.30 10.96 13.54
CA TYR A 205 -0.42 10.04 14.28
C TYR A 205 -0.73 9.96 15.79
N TRP A 206 -1.45 10.94 16.36
CA TRP A 206 -1.63 11.12 17.81
C TRP A 206 -3.09 11.18 18.22
#